data_AF-A0A4Q6BW31-F1
#
_entry.id   AF-A0A4Q6BW31-F1
#
_cell.length_a   1.000
_cell.length_b   1.000
_cell.length_c   1.000
_cell.angle_alpha   90.00
_cell.angle_beta   90.00
_cell.angle_gamma   90.00
#
_symmetry.space_group_name_H-M   'P 1'
#
loop_
_entity.id
_entity.type
_entity.pdbx_description
1 polymer ?
#
loop_
_entity_poly.entity_id
_entity_poly.type
_entity_poly.pdbx_seq_one_letter_code
_entity_poly.pdbx_strand_id
1 'polypeptide(L)'
;MAFWLVYQGNSWDRARKGGYLWAPKIGRRGQTQVYWSNMEKVQPGDLIFSGVDGAIRAICEVQLPAYGSDRPDPRDEQHWYGDGWRLDVDYTDLPQPLNYRDWVPAALGEMPTLHSPFHSGAKPNQGYLYALPNSVGTYIVQLVLQQDVNLILKASFALSRKERDTTRQQLVAARVGQGRFRKDLLERWGG
;
A
#
# COMPACT_ATOMS: atom_id res chain seq x y z
N MET A 1 9.59 4.22 8.42
CA MET A 1 8.42 4.80 7.74
C MET A 1 8.91 5.67 6.60
N ALA A 2 8.70 5.18 5.39
CA ALA A 2 8.83 5.92 4.14
C ALA A 2 7.43 6.34 3.65
N PHE A 3 7.42 7.22 2.65
CA PHE A 3 6.20 7.74 2.04
C PHE A 3 6.17 7.41 0.56
N TRP A 4 4.97 7.08 0.09
CA TRP A 4 4.75 6.69 -1.30
C TRP A 4 3.52 7.40 -1.86
N LEU A 5 3.50 7.61 -3.18
CA LEU A 5 2.31 8.05 -3.92
C LEU A 5 1.98 7.00 -4.96
N VAL A 6 0.76 6.47 -4.92
CA VAL A 6 0.26 5.53 -5.93
C VAL A 6 -0.79 6.21 -6.80
N TYR A 7 -0.71 6.05 -8.12
CA TYR A 7 -1.75 6.48 -9.05
C TYR A 7 -2.66 5.30 -9.40
N GLN A 8 -3.89 5.31 -8.89
CA GLN A 8 -4.78 4.16 -9.02
C GLN A 8 -5.75 4.25 -10.20
N GLY A 9 -6.10 5.46 -10.65
CA GLY A 9 -6.98 5.67 -11.81
C GLY A 9 -8.21 4.74 -11.79
N ASN A 10 -8.37 3.94 -12.84
CA ASN A 10 -9.50 3.01 -13.01
C ASN A 10 -9.49 1.78 -12.08
N SER A 11 -8.42 1.52 -11.33
CA SER A 11 -8.31 0.42 -10.36
C SER A 11 -8.80 0.81 -8.96
N TRP A 12 -8.94 2.12 -8.70
CA TRP A 12 -9.26 2.68 -7.39
C TRP A 12 -10.39 1.95 -6.66
N ASP A 13 -11.58 1.88 -7.26
CA ASP A 13 -12.76 1.32 -6.56
C ASP A 13 -12.57 -0.15 -6.17
N ARG A 14 -11.87 -0.91 -7.01
CA ARG A 14 -11.64 -2.34 -6.79
C ARG A 14 -10.55 -2.58 -5.76
N ALA A 15 -9.41 -1.91 -5.94
CA ALA A 15 -8.27 -1.93 -5.04
C ALA A 15 -8.67 -1.50 -3.62
N ARG A 16 -9.42 -0.40 -3.51
CA ARG A 16 -9.96 0.10 -2.25
C ARG A 16 -10.93 -0.87 -1.60
N LYS A 17 -11.88 -1.43 -2.36
CA LYS A 17 -12.84 -2.41 -1.82
C LYS A 17 -12.16 -3.72 -1.41
N GLY A 18 -11.12 -4.13 -2.14
CA GLY A 18 -10.38 -5.36 -1.89
C GLY A 18 -9.23 -5.23 -0.89
N GLY A 19 -8.86 -4.01 -0.49
CA GLY A 19 -7.75 -3.75 0.43
C GLY A 19 -6.39 -4.13 -0.14
N TYR A 20 -6.12 -3.80 -1.40
CA TYR A 20 -4.84 -4.14 -2.05
C TYR A 20 -4.33 -3.05 -2.99
N LEU A 21 -3.02 -3.05 -3.22
CA LEU A 21 -2.39 -2.49 -4.42
C LEU A 21 -1.80 -3.65 -5.21
N TRP A 22 -1.89 -3.57 -6.54
CA TRP A 22 -1.32 -4.60 -7.40
C TRP A 22 -0.67 -3.98 -8.64
N ALA A 23 0.48 -4.53 -9.05
CA ALA A 23 1.17 -4.15 -10.26
C ALA A 23 1.81 -5.38 -10.93
N PRO A 24 1.86 -5.46 -12.26
CA PRO A 24 2.52 -6.56 -12.95
C PRO A 24 4.04 -6.50 -12.73
N LYS A 25 4.69 -7.67 -12.62
CA LYS A 25 6.16 -7.73 -12.51
C LYS A 25 6.87 -7.35 -13.80
N ILE A 26 6.23 -7.65 -14.94
CA ILE A 26 6.79 -7.47 -16.28
C ILE A 26 5.74 -6.79 -17.17
N GLY A 27 6.18 -5.80 -17.93
CA GLY A 27 5.32 -5.07 -18.85
C GLY A 27 5.11 -5.80 -20.17
N ARG A 28 4.24 -5.24 -21.01
CA ARG A 28 3.88 -5.81 -22.32
C ARG A 28 5.06 -6.20 -23.22
N ARG A 29 6.21 -5.52 -23.11
CA ARG A 29 7.41 -5.77 -23.94
C ARG A 29 8.53 -6.47 -23.18
N GLY A 30 8.23 -7.14 -22.06
CA GLY A 30 9.24 -7.87 -21.29
C GLY A 30 10.10 -7.02 -20.36
N GLN A 31 9.82 -5.72 -20.25
CA GLN A 31 10.57 -4.78 -19.41
C GLN A 31 9.92 -4.61 -18.03
N THR A 32 10.74 -4.61 -16.98
CA THR A 32 10.33 -4.19 -15.63
C THR A 32 10.43 -2.67 -15.54
N GLN A 33 9.35 -1.99 -15.17
CA GLN A 33 9.38 -0.56 -14.90
C GLN A 33 9.77 -0.29 -13.45
N VAL A 34 10.59 0.74 -13.23
CA VAL A 34 11.06 1.17 -11.90
C VAL A 34 9.89 1.40 -10.93
N TYR A 35 8.75 1.86 -11.44
CA TYR A 35 7.55 2.11 -10.62
C TYR A 35 6.86 0.84 -10.13
N TRP A 36 7.02 -0.30 -10.83
CA TRP A 36 6.48 -1.59 -10.38
C TRP A 36 7.42 -2.26 -9.39
N SER A 37 8.74 -2.19 -9.61
CA SER A 37 9.72 -2.71 -8.65
C SER A 37 9.76 -1.93 -7.33
N ASN A 38 9.19 -0.71 -7.30
CA ASN A 38 8.96 -0.01 -6.03
C ASN A 38 8.02 -0.78 -5.09
N MET A 39 7.12 -1.63 -5.59
CA MET A 39 6.24 -2.46 -4.74
C MET A 39 7.07 -3.32 -3.77
N GLU A 40 8.19 -3.87 -4.21
CA GLU A 40 9.10 -4.70 -3.40
C GLU A 40 9.82 -3.91 -2.31
N LYS A 41 9.95 -2.60 -2.49
CA LYS A 41 10.65 -1.73 -1.54
C LYS A 41 9.75 -1.25 -0.41
N VAL A 42 8.44 -1.29 -0.60
CA VAL A 42 7.45 -0.90 0.40
C VAL A 42 7.54 -1.85 1.59
N GLN A 43 7.63 -1.29 2.80
CA GLN A 43 7.70 -2.05 4.05
C GLN A 43 6.47 -1.81 4.93
N PRO A 44 6.15 -2.75 5.84
CA PRO A 44 5.18 -2.52 6.90
C PRO A 44 5.48 -1.23 7.67
N GLY A 45 4.43 -0.45 7.94
CA GLY A 45 4.58 0.87 8.60
C GLY A 45 4.95 2.02 7.67
N ASP A 46 5.08 1.79 6.36
CA ASP A 46 5.09 2.86 5.36
C ASP A 46 3.67 3.38 5.09
N LEU A 47 3.58 4.66 4.72
CA LEU A 47 2.33 5.28 4.32
C LEU A 47 2.30 5.51 2.81
N ILE A 48 1.20 5.09 2.18
CA ILE A 48 0.97 5.27 0.75
C ILE A 48 -0.21 6.23 0.58
N PHE A 49 0.02 7.34 -0.10
CA PHE A 49 -1.06 8.24 -0.52
C PHE A 49 -1.67 7.71 -1.80
N SER A 50 -2.99 7.54 -1.82
CA SER A 50 -3.69 7.08 -3.01
C SER A 50 -4.20 8.25 -3.86
N GLY A 51 -3.63 8.35 -5.05
CA GLY A 51 -3.92 9.35 -6.07
C GLY A 51 -4.93 8.90 -7.10
N VAL A 52 -6.02 9.68 -7.24
CA VAL A 52 -7.12 9.42 -8.17
C VAL A 52 -7.68 10.75 -8.68
N ASP A 53 -7.86 10.86 -9.99
CA ASP A 53 -8.47 12.04 -10.66
C ASP A 53 -7.86 13.39 -10.24
N GLY A 54 -6.53 13.45 -10.11
CA GLY A 54 -5.82 14.68 -9.79
C GLY A 54 -5.82 15.07 -8.32
N ALA A 55 -6.19 14.16 -7.41
CA ALA A 55 -6.16 14.40 -5.97
C ALA A 55 -5.73 13.16 -5.18
N ILE A 56 -5.26 13.36 -3.95
CA ILE A 56 -5.15 12.29 -2.96
C ILE A 56 -6.53 12.07 -2.34
N ARG A 57 -7.01 10.83 -2.37
CA ARG A 57 -8.34 10.45 -1.85
C ARG A 57 -8.31 9.55 -0.63
N ALA A 58 -7.21 8.84 -0.39
CA ALA A 58 -7.02 8.03 0.81
C ALA A 58 -5.55 7.96 1.20
N ILE A 59 -5.33 7.54 2.43
CA ILE A 59 -4.06 7.02 2.92
C ILE A 59 -4.22 5.51 3.05
N CYS A 60 -3.27 4.77 2.50
CA CYS A 60 -3.17 3.34 2.64
C CYS A 60 -2.01 3.00 3.56
N GLU A 61 -2.26 2.09 4.47
CA GLU A 61 -1.27 1.60 5.41
C GLU A 61 -0.83 0.20 5.04
N VAL A 62 0.48 0.01 4.96
CA VAL A 62 1.09 -1.25 4.55
C VAL A 62 1.20 -2.17 5.76
N GLN A 63 0.58 -3.34 5.63
CA GLN A 63 0.55 -4.34 6.70
C GLN A 63 1.68 -5.36 6.57
N LEU A 64 1.98 -5.77 5.34
CA LEU A 64 2.98 -6.79 5.01
C LEU A 64 3.80 -6.35 3.78
N PRO A 65 5.05 -6.82 3.64
CA PRO A 65 5.81 -6.62 2.42
C PRO A 65 5.07 -7.19 1.20
N ALA A 66 5.39 -6.68 0.01
CA ALA A 66 4.80 -7.18 -1.23
C ALA A 66 5.12 -8.67 -1.43
N TYR A 67 4.15 -9.41 -1.99
CA TYR A 67 4.31 -10.81 -2.37
C TYR A 67 3.84 -11.06 -3.80
N GLY A 68 4.35 -12.13 -4.39
CA GLY A 68 3.92 -12.58 -5.72
C GLY A 68 2.46 -13.05 -5.67
N SER A 69 1.63 -12.55 -6.57
CA SER A 69 0.21 -12.89 -6.63
C SER A 69 -0.28 -12.80 -8.06
N ASP A 70 -1.21 -13.70 -8.38
CA ASP A 70 -2.08 -13.51 -9.53
C ASP A 70 -2.85 -12.18 -9.41
N ARG A 71 -3.29 -11.64 -10.55
CA ARG A 71 -4.15 -10.45 -10.59
C ARG A 71 -5.41 -10.65 -9.72
N PRO A 72 -5.71 -9.74 -8.77
CA PRO A 72 -6.89 -9.87 -7.91
C PRO A 72 -8.22 -9.67 -8.65
N ASP A 73 -8.26 -8.81 -9.67
CA ASP A 73 -9.41 -8.62 -10.54
C ASP A 73 -9.00 -8.76 -12.03
N PRO A 74 -9.82 -9.39 -12.90
CA PRO A 74 -9.52 -9.53 -14.32
C PRO A 74 -9.33 -8.20 -15.10
N ARG A 75 -9.79 -7.08 -14.53
CA ARG A 75 -9.64 -5.73 -15.07
C ARG A 75 -8.37 -5.04 -14.61
N ASP A 76 -7.67 -5.58 -13.62
CA ASP A 76 -6.36 -5.08 -13.20
C ASP A 76 -5.29 -5.51 -14.20
N GLU A 77 -4.29 -4.63 -14.40
CA GLU A 77 -3.47 -4.50 -15.61
C GLU A 77 -3.21 -5.81 -16.37
N GLN A 78 -3.67 -5.86 -17.62
CA GLN A 78 -3.70 -7.04 -18.45
C GLN A 78 -2.41 -7.18 -19.26
N HIS A 79 -1.42 -7.95 -18.83
CA HIS A 79 -0.42 -8.53 -19.73
C HIS A 79 -0.03 -9.95 -19.29
N TRP A 80 0.42 -10.74 -20.26
CA TRP A 80 0.47 -12.20 -20.22
C TRP A 80 1.17 -12.71 -18.95
N TYR A 81 0.60 -13.78 -18.38
CA TYR A 81 1.05 -14.55 -17.19
C TYR A 81 0.47 -14.22 -15.82
N GLY A 82 -0.36 -13.18 -15.64
CA GLY A 82 -1.13 -13.00 -14.39
C GLY A 82 -0.30 -12.71 -13.13
N ASP A 83 1.01 -12.94 -13.14
CA ASP A 83 1.92 -12.76 -12.00
C ASP A 83 2.31 -11.29 -11.81
N GLY A 84 2.03 -10.79 -10.61
CA GLY A 84 2.30 -9.43 -10.19
C GLY A 84 2.77 -9.35 -8.75
N TRP A 85 3.12 -8.14 -8.33
CA TRP A 85 3.31 -7.80 -6.94
C TRP A 85 1.97 -7.36 -6.35
N ARG A 86 1.61 -7.94 -5.21
CA ARG A 86 0.48 -7.50 -4.39
C ARG A 86 0.98 -6.95 -3.06
N LEU A 87 0.43 -5.82 -2.66
CA LEU A 87 0.51 -5.28 -1.31
C LEU A 87 -0.90 -5.29 -0.72
N ASP A 88 -1.08 -5.94 0.43
CA ASP A 88 -2.31 -5.81 1.19
C ASP A 88 -2.23 -4.55 2.06
N VAL A 89 -3.21 -3.67 1.90
CA VAL A 89 -3.22 -2.35 2.52
C VAL A 89 -4.58 -2.03 3.12
N ASP A 90 -4.57 -1.32 4.24
CA ASP A 90 -5.80 -0.82 4.86
C ASP A 90 -6.03 0.63 4.41
N TYR A 91 -7.16 0.87 3.75
CA TYR A 91 -7.54 2.19 3.24
C TYR A 91 -8.22 3.04 4.32
N THR A 92 -7.76 4.27 4.47
CA THR A 92 -8.45 5.33 5.22
C THR A 92 -8.78 6.46 4.26
N ASP A 93 -10.06 6.64 3.97
CA ASP A 93 -10.52 7.72 3.09
C ASP A 93 -10.31 9.09 3.72
N LEU A 94 -9.91 10.03 2.88
CA LEU A 94 -9.88 11.42 3.25
C LEU A 94 -11.29 12.01 3.12
N PRO A 95 -11.79 12.73 4.14
CA PRO A 95 -13.08 13.40 4.08
C PRO A 95 -13.09 14.51 3.02
N GLN A 96 -11.95 15.17 2.80
CA GLN A 96 -11.74 16.13 1.72
C GLN A 96 -10.52 15.72 0.88
N PRO A 97 -10.67 15.56 -0.45
CA PRO A 97 -9.56 15.19 -1.30
C PRO A 97 -8.51 16.31 -1.36
N LEU A 98 -7.22 15.95 -1.30
CA LEU A 98 -6.12 16.92 -1.47
C LEU A 98 -5.79 17.05 -2.97
N ASN A 99 -6.31 18.09 -3.63
CA ASN A 99 -6.06 18.27 -5.06
C ASN A 99 -4.59 18.61 -5.31
N TYR A 100 -3.99 18.00 -6.33
CA TYR A 100 -2.59 18.23 -6.68
C TYR A 100 -2.29 19.70 -6.95
N ARG A 101 -3.23 20.43 -7.56
CA ARG A 101 -3.10 21.87 -7.81
C ARG A 101 -2.89 22.72 -6.55
N ASP A 102 -3.34 22.24 -5.39
CA ASP A 102 -3.33 23.01 -4.14
C ASP A 102 -2.00 22.84 -3.38
N TRP A 103 -1.31 21.71 -3.54
CA TRP A 103 -0.12 21.39 -2.73
C TRP A 103 1.14 21.06 -3.55
N VAL A 104 1.02 20.52 -4.77
CA VAL A 104 2.18 20.14 -5.59
C VAL A 104 3.09 21.33 -5.91
N PRO A 105 2.59 22.53 -6.28
CA PRO A 105 3.47 23.67 -6.54
C PRO A 105 4.39 24.02 -5.38
N ALA A 106 3.90 23.92 -4.14
CA ALA A 106 4.68 24.19 -2.94
C ALA A 106 5.71 23.08 -2.65
N ALA A 107 5.40 21.83 -3.00
CA ALA A 107 6.26 20.68 -2.76
C ALA A 107 7.27 20.41 -3.90
N LEU A 108 7.12 21.05 -5.06
CA LEU A 108 7.86 20.67 -6.27
C LEU A 108 9.38 20.85 -6.15
N GLY A 109 9.83 21.85 -5.39
CA GLY A 109 11.26 22.11 -5.16
C GLY A 109 11.97 21.01 -4.38
N GLU A 110 11.22 20.20 -3.63
CA GLU A 110 11.74 19.08 -2.82
C GLU A 110 11.68 17.74 -3.57
N MET A 111 10.98 17.68 -4.71
CA MET A 111 10.80 16.45 -5.48
C MET A 111 12.11 16.03 -6.16
N PRO A 112 12.35 14.71 -6.34
CA PRO A 112 13.54 14.23 -7.02
C PRO A 112 13.52 14.62 -8.51
N THR A 113 14.69 14.75 -9.12
CA THR A 113 14.79 15.05 -10.56
C THR A 113 14.46 13.85 -11.44
N LEU A 114 14.71 12.63 -10.96
CA LEU A 114 14.41 11.37 -11.63
C LEU A 114 13.36 10.58 -10.84
N HIS A 115 12.50 9.84 -11.55
CA HIS A 115 11.43 9.03 -10.95
C HIS A 115 10.50 9.82 -10.01
N SER A 116 10.32 11.12 -10.26
CA SER A 116 9.34 11.93 -9.53
C SER A 116 7.92 11.58 -9.94
N PRO A 117 6.96 11.60 -9.00
CA PRO A 117 5.54 11.50 -9.34
C PRO A 117 5.05 12.65 -10.22
N PHE A 118 5.67 13.84 -10.13
CA PHE A 118 5.28 15.01 -10.91
C PHE A 118 6.45 15.55 -11.74
N HIS A 119 6.18 16.01 -12.95
CA HIS A 119 7.20 16.71 -13.74
C HIS A 119 7.32 18.18 -13.29
N SER A 120 8.32 18.89 -13.81
CA SER A 120 8.66 20.29 -13.46
C SER A 120 7.53 21.32 -13.67
N GLY A 121 6.45 20.96 -14.35
CA GLY A 121 5.26 21.79 -14.55
C GLY A 121 4.10 21.38 -13.63
N ALA A 122 4.38 20.67 -12.54
CA ALA A 122 3.43 20.21 -11.53
C ALA A 122 2.31 19.28 -12.04
N LYS A 123 2.46 18.65 -13.22
CA LYS A 123 1.51 17.61 -13.66
C LYS A 123 2.04 16.20 -13.35
N PRO A 124 1.14 15.22 -13.15
CA PRO A 124 1.52 13.84 -12.89
C PRO A 124 2.35 13.24 -14.03
N ASN A 125 3.38 12.47 -13.68
CA ASN A 125 4.09 11.58 -14.58
C ASN A 125 3.34 10.27 -14.77
N GLN A 126 3.72 9.52 -15.81
CA GLN A 126 3.19 8.18 -16.06
C GLN A 126 3.95 7.14 -15.23
N GLY A 127 3.20 6.34 -14.49
CA GLY A 127 3.70 5.29 -13.60
C GLY A 127 2.66 4.93 -12.55
N TYR A 128 3.00 3.95 -11.71
CA TYR A 128 2.09 3.42 -10.71
C TYR A 128 2.44 3.87 -9.29
N LEU A 129 3.61 3.46 -8.78
CA LEU A 129 4.05 3.74 -7.41
C LEU A 129 5.37 4.52 -7.37
N TYR A 130 5.36 5.64 -6.67
CA TYR A 130 6.49 6.57 -6.55
C TYR A 130 6.92 6.71 -5.09
N ALA A 131 8.23 6.68 -4.85
CA ALA A 131 8.79 7.09 -3.57
C ALA A 131 8.68 8.61 -3.43
N LEU A 132 8.29 9.06 -2.25
CA LEU A 132 8.29 10.48 -1.91
C LEU A 132 9.47 10.81 -0.98
N PRO A 133 10.10 11.98 -1.15
CA PRO A 133 10.99 12.53 -0.14
C PRO A 133 10.26 12.66 1.21
N ASN A 134 10.99 12.46 2.31
CA ASN A 134 10.41 12.57 3.65
C ASN A 134 9.80 13.95 3.92
N SER A 135 10.40 15.02 3.41
CA SER A 135 9.88 16.39 3.52
C SER A 135 8.48 16.51 2.89
N VAL A 136 8.32 15.99 1.66
CA VAL A 136 7.03 15.98 0.94
C VAL A 136 6.00 15.09 1.63
N GLY A 137 6.38 13.88 2.03
CA GLY A 137 5.46 12.97 2.72
C GLY A 137 4.95 13.56 4.04
N THR A 138 5.85 14.16 4.82
CA THR A 138 5.50 14.86 6.07
C THR A 138 4.58 16.04 5.82
N TYR A 139 4.84 16.82 4.76
CA TYR A 139 3.97 17.93 4.37
C TYR A 139 2.54 17.46 4.04
N ILE A 140 2.38 16.37 3.28
CA ILE A 140 1.06 15.79 3.00
C ILE A 140 0.37 15.33 4.29
N VAL A 141 1.10 14.67 5.21
CA VAL A 141 0.56 14.27 6.52
C VAL A 141 0.04 15.49 7.30
N GLN A 142 0.79 16.60 7.31
CA GLN A 142 0.34 17.83 7.95
C GLN A 142 -0.96 18.37 7.34
N LEU A 143 -1.09 18.37 6.01
CA LEU A 143 -2.33 18.76 5.33
C LEU A 143 -3.51 17.86 5.71
N VAL A 144 -3.28 16.56 5.88
CA VAL A 144 -4.33 15.62 6.33
C VAL A 144 -4.71 15.87 7.78
N LEU A 145 -3.74 16.08 8.67
CA LEU A 145 -3.98 16.36 10.09
C LEU A 145 -4.78 17.66 10.30
N GLN A 146 -4.63 18.64 9.41
CA GLN A 146 -5.44 19.87 9.41
C GLN A 146 -6.92 19.60 9.09
N GLN A 147 -7.24 18.52 8.37
CA GLN A 147 -8.63 18.13 8.10
C GLN A 147 -9.25 17.38 9.29
N ASP A 148 -8.57 16.33 9.75
CA ASP A 148 -8.97 15.52 10.90
C ASP A 148 -7.77 14.75 11.45
N VAL A 149 -7.36 15.10 12.68
CA VAL A 149 -6.25 14.47 13.40
C VAL A 149 -6.46 12.96 13.58
N ASN A 150 -7.73 12.51 13.63
CA ASN A 150 -8.05 11.10 13.81
C ASN A 150 -7.74 10.25 12.57
N LEU A 151 -7.50 10.83 11.39
CA LEU A 151 -7.21 10.05 10.19
C LEU A 151 -5.86 9.33 10.28
N ILE A 152 -4.83 10.02 10.78
CA ILE A 152 -3.51 9.43 10.99
C ILE A 152 -3.52 8.48 12.18
N LEU A 153 -4.24 8.84 13.25
CA LEU A 153 -4.41 7.96 14.40
C LEU A 153 -5.13 6.66 14.02
N LYS A 154 -6.21 6.74 13.24
CA LYS A 154 -6.96 5.55 12.77
C LYS A 154 -6.08 4.63 11.94
N ALA A 155 -5.25 5.20 11.06
CA ALA A 155 -4.23 4.44 10.35
C ALA A 155 -3.31 3.75 11.38
N SER A 156 -2.60 4.52 12.21
CA SER A 156 -1.64 3.96 13.19
C SER A 156 -2.26 2.92 14.16
N PHE A 157 -3.52 3.09 14.56
CA PHE A 157 -4.24 2.14 15.40
C PHE A 157 -4.69 0.88 14.64
N ALA A 158 -4.96 0.97 13.33
CA ALA A 158 -5.26 -0.18 12.49
C ALA A 158 -4.06 -1.14 12.45
N LEU A 159 -2.85 -0.61 12.19
CA LEU A 159 -1.57 -1.32 12.32
C LEU A 159 -1.46 -2.05 13.66
N SER A 160 -1.57 -1.31 14.77
CA SER A 160 -1.42 -1.89 16.11
C SER A 160 -2.48 -2.95 16.43
N ARG A 161 -3.71 -2.80 15.92
CA ARG A 161 -4.77 -3.80 16.10
C ARG A 161 -4.47 -5.06 15.29
N LYS A 162 -4.02 -4.90 14.05
CA LYS A 162 -3.74 -6.01 13.13
C LYS A 162 -2.48 -6.77 13.51
N GLU A 163 -1.42 -6.09 13.95
CA GLU A 163 -0.24 -6.74 14.57
C GLU A 163 -0.62 -7.62 15.77
N ARG A 164 -1.55 -7.15 16.60
CA ARG A 164 -2.07 -7.94 17.73
C ARG A 164 -2.87 -9.16 17.26
N ASP A 165 -3.68 -9.02 16.21
CA ASP A 165 -4.49 -10.13 15.69
C ASP A 165 -3.65 -11.14 14.88
N THR A 166 -2.64 -10.71 14.13
CA THR A 166 -1.68 -11.61 13.47
C THR A 166 -0.82 -12.33 14.51
N THR A 167 -0.35 -11.63 15.55
CA THR A 167 0.35 -12.27 16.68
C THR A 167 -0.54 -13.31 17.37
N ARG A 168 -1.83 -13.00 17.58
CA ARG A 168 -2.81 -13.96 18.11
C ARG A 168 -3.01 -15.15 17.18
N GLN A 169 -3.16 -14.93 15.88
CA GLN A 169 -3.30 -16.00 14.89
C GLN A 169 -2.05 -16.87 14.83
N GLN A 170 -0.86 -16.29 14.90
CA GLN A 170 0.41 -17.03 14.95
C GLN A 170 0.55 -17.80 16.26
N LEU A 171 0.15 -17.25 17.41
CA LEU A 171 0.12 -17.97 18.68
C LEU A 171 -0.90 -19.12 18.68
N VAL A 172 -2.08 -18.91 18.12
CA VAL A 172 -3.12 -19.94 17.97
C VAL A 172 -2.67 -21.02 16.97
N ALA A 173 -2.11 -20.63 15.83
CA ALA A 173 -1.56 -21.54 14.83
C ALA A 173 -0.33 -22.28 15.36
N ALA A 174 0.52 -21.66 16.18
CA ALA A 174 1.58 -22.34 16.89
C ALA A 174 1.00 -23.34 17.90
N ARG A 175 -0.11 -23.02 18.57
CA ARG A 175 -0.80 -23.94 19.50
C ARG A 175 -1.48 -25.12 18.79
N VAL A 176 -1.99 -24.92 17.57
CA VAL A 176 -2.61 -25.95 16.72
C VAL A 176 -1.57 -26.75 15.93
N GLY A 177 -0.47 -26.13 15.50
CA GLY A 177 0.71 -26.77 14.91
C GLY A 177 1.54 -27.53 15.95
N GLN A 178 1.46 -27.11 17.23
CA GLN A 178 1.72 -27.92 18.42
C GLN A 178 0.53 -28.82 18.78
N GLY A 179 -0.26 -29.23 17.78
CA GLY A 179 -1.15 -30.39 17.83
C GLY A 179 -0.44 -31.71 18.16
N ARG A 180 0.84 -31.67 18.57
CA ARG A 180 1.37 -32.52 19.64
C ARG A 180 0.38 -32.69 20.78
N PHE A 181 -0.33 -31.65 21.24
CA PHE A 181 -1.33 -31.79 22.31
C PHE A 181 -2.44 -32.79 21.95
N ARG A 182 -2.96 -32.79 20.71
CA ARG A 182 -3.96 -33.76 20.25
C ARG A 182 -3.35 -35.15 19.99
N LYS A 183 -2.11 -35.23 19.49
CA LYS A 183 -1.36 -36.48 19.31
C LYS A 183 -1.06 -37.17 20.65
N ASP A 184 -0.56 -36.43 21.64
CA ASP A 184 -0.23 -36.93 22.99
C ASP A 184 -1.49 -37.33 23.78
N LEU A 185 -2.62 -36.62 23.59
CA LEU A 185 -3.90 -36.99 24.22
C LEU A 185 -4.47 -38.31 23.66
N LEU A 186 -4.26 -38.57 22.37
CA LEU A 186 -4.67 -39.82 21.72
C LEU A 186 -3.70 -40.98 22.04
N GLU A 187 -2.40 -40.73 22.20
CA GLU A 187 -1.43 -41.75 22.62
C GLU A 187 -1.59 -42.16 24.09
N ARG A 188 -2.00 -41.25 24.98
CA ARG A 188 -2.19 -41.57 26.42
C ARG A 188 -3.52 -42.24 26.75
N TRP A 189 -4.52 -42.16 25.88
CA TRP A 189 -5.87 -42.71 26.10
C TRP A 189 -6.26 -43.78 25.05
N GLY A 190 -5.31 -44.21 24.24
CA GLY A 190 -5.49 -45.20 23.16
C GLY A 190 -4.53 -46.39 23.23
N GLY A 191 -4.08 -46.77 24.43
CA GLY A 191 -3.26 -47.96 24.70
C GLY A 191 -3.61 -48.58 26.03
#